data_AF-A0AA48I2S8-F1
#
_entry.id   AF-A0AA48I2S8-F1
#
_cell.length_a   1.000
_cell.length_b   1.000
_cell.length_c   1.000
_cell.angle_alpha   90.00
_cell.angle_beta   90.00
_cell.angle_gamma   90.00
#
_symmetry.space_group_name_H-M   'P 1'
#
loop_
_entity.id
_entity.type
_entity.pdbx_description
1 polymer ?
#
loop_
_entity_poly.entity_id
_entity_poly.type
_entity_poly.pdbx_seq_one_letter_code
_entity_poly.pdbx_strand_id
1 'polypeptide(L)'
;MERKPESGQNNSELRDFFCETKELFSKRQESLNQKKLVSMRETMREIYNTLEEHGYNGINQLVAYLLSEDPTYITSHKNARKNITSYDRNEILQVIVDYFIRN
;
A
#
# COMPACT_ATOMS: atom_id res chain seq x y z
N MET A 1 43.29 18.61 -20.20
CA MET A 1 43.74 18.65 -18.78
C MET A 1 42.59 18.15 -17.93
N GLU A 2 42.53 16.83 -17.72
CA GLU A 2 41.58 16.25 -16.77
C GLU A 2 42.01 16.63 -15.36
N ARG A 3 41.15 17.35 -14.63
CA ARG A 3 41.37 17.61 -13.22
C ARG A 3 41.07 16.33 -12.44
N LYS A 4 42.12 15.72 -11.87
CA LYS A 4 41.94 14.64 -10.90
C LYS A 4 41.29 15.21 -9.63
N PRO A 5 40.32 14.51 -9.02
CA PRO A 5 39.78 14.91 -7.73
C PRO A 5 40.85 14.76 -6.64
N GLU A 6 41.04 15.81 -5.84
CA GLU A 6 41.98 15.84 -4.73
C GLU A 6 41.58 14.86 -3.63
N SER A 7 42.58 14.13 -3.13
CA SER A 7 42.48 13.15 -2.05
C SER A 7 42.26 13.85 -0.71
N GLY A 8 41.00 14.10 -0.36
CA GLY A 8 40.67 14.79 0.89
C GLY A 8 39.18 14.88 1.17
N GLN A 9 38.39 13.84 0.87
CA GLN A 9 37.03 13.78 1.41
C GLN A 9 37.10 13.32 2.86
N ASN A 10 36.84 14.27 3.75
CA ASN A 10 36.52 14.09 5.15
C ASN A 10 35.55 12.90 5.35
N ASN A 11 35.94 11.90 6.15
CA ASN A 11 35.10 10.73 6.46
C ASN A 11 33.74 11.09 7.10
N SER A 12 33.59 12.28 7.68
CA SER A 12 32.31 12.84 8.15
C SER A 12 31.41 13.24 6.99
N GLU A 13 31.90 14.03 6.03
CA GLU A 13 31.10 14.48 4.88
C GLU A 13 30.57 13.32 4.04
N LEU A 14 31.38 12.27 3.86
CA LEU A 14 30.93 11.04 3.21
C LEU A 14 29.84 10.34 4.03
N ARG A 15 29.98 10.24 5.36
CA ARG A 15 28.94 9.66 6.24
C ARG A 15 27.66 10.47 6.24
N ASP A 16 27.78 11.79 6.26
CA ASP A 16 26.65 12.72 6.26
C ASP A 16 25.88 12.62 4.94
N PHE A 17 26.59 12.56 3.80
CA PHE A 17 26.00 12.31 2.49
C PHE A 17 25.32 10.93 2.41
N PHE A 18 25.96 9.87 2.91
CA PHE A 18 25.35 8.54 2.95
C PHE A 18 24.13 8.47 3.89
N CYS A 19 24.13 9.22 5.00
CA CYS A 19 22.96 9.36 5.88
C CYS A 19 21.82 10.11 5.17
N GLU A 20 22.12 11.22 4.52
CA GLU A 20 21.13 12.09 3.86
C GLU A 20 20.46 11.37 2.68
N THR A 21 21.24 10.63 1.89
CA THR A 21 20.72 9.77 0.81
C THR A 21 19.86 8.61 1.35
N LYS A 22 20.24 7.99 2.48
CA LYS A 22 19.44 6.95 3.15
C LYS A 22 18.11 7.50 3.69
N GLU A 23 18.12 8.70 4.28
CA GLU A 23 16.90 9.38 4.71
C GLU A 23 15.98 9.70 3.54
N LEU A 24 16.52 10.27 2.46
CA LEU A 24 15.75 10.62 1.27
C LEU A 24 15.09 9.38 0.64
N PHE A 25 15.82 8.27 0.57
CA PHE A 25 15.28 6.99 0.09
C PHE A 25 14.16 6.48 1.01
N SER A 26 14.35 6.54 2.34
CA SER A 26 13.34 6.10 3.31
C SER A 26 12.06 6.95 3.22
N LYS A 27 12.20 8.28 3.18
CA LYS A 27 11.08 9.22 2.97
C LYS A 27 10.32 8.94 1.68
N ARG A 28 11.03 8.61 0.60
CA ARG A 28 10.41 8.23 -0.68
C ARG A 28 9.61 6.93 -0.56
N GLN A 29 10.17 5.90 0.09
CA GLN A 29 9.47 4.63 0.30
C GLN A 29 8.20 4.82 1.15
N GLU A 30 8.28 5.60 2.21
CA GLU A 30 7.11 5.95 3.04
C GLU A 30 6.03 6.67 2.23
N SER A 31 6.41 7.65 1.41
CA SER A 31 5.47 8.35 0.53
C SER A 31 4.78 7.42 -0.47
N LEU A 32 5.53 6.47 -1.06
CA LEU A 32 4.97 5.47 -1.96
C LEU A 32 4.00 4.54 -1.24
N ASN A 33 4.36 4.06 -0.04
CA ASN A 33 3.49 3.24 0.78
C ASN A 33 2.20 3.98 1.15
N GLN A 34 2.29 5.25 1.57
CA GLN A 34 1.11 6.06 1.87
C GLN A 34 0.18 6.22 0.66
N LYS A 35 0.72 6.46 -0.54
CA LYS A 35 -0.07 6.52 -1.77
C LYS A 35 -0.79 5.20 -2.06
N LYS A 36 -0.08 4.08 -1.90
CA LYS A 36 -0.65 2.74 -2.05
C LYS A 36 -1.79 2.49 -1.07
N LEU A 37 -1.63 2.88 0.19
CA LEU A 37 -2.66 2.76 1.23
C LEU A 37 -3.90 3.62 0.94
N VAL A 38 -3.73 4.83 0.41
CA VAL A 38 -4.86 5.68 -0.01
C VAL A 38 -5.64 4.99 -1.13
N SER A 39 -4.94 4.54 -2.18
CA SER A 39 -5.57 3.87 -3.33
C SER A 39 -6.28 2.57 -2.94
N MET A 40 -5.70 1.76 -2.05
CA MET A 40 -6.33 0.56 -1.52
C MET A 40 -7.62 0.88 -0.75
N ARG A 41 -7.59 1.89 0.13
CA ARG A 41 -8.78 2.30 0.89
C ARG A 41 -9.91 2.78 0.00
N GLU A 42 -9.59 3.56 -1.04
CA GLU A 42 -10.57 4.01 -2.04
C GLU A 42 -11.17 2.82 -2.79
N THR A 43 -10.33 1.89 -3.24
CA THR A 43 -10.78 0.69 -3.94
C THR A 43 -11.71 -0.16 -3.06
N MET A 44 -11.35 -0.36 -1.78
CA MET A 44 -12.18 -1.10 -0.83
C MET A 44 -13.53 -0.43 -0.59
N ARG A 45 -13.56 0.92 -0.53
CA ARG A 45 -14.80 1.68 -0.42
C ARG A 45 -15.69 1.52 -1.66
N GLU A 46 -15.10 1.54 -2.86
CA GLU A 46 -15.84 1.30 -4.10
C GLU A 46 -16.43 -0.11 -4.17
N ILE A 47 -15.66 -1.12 -3.76
CA ILE A 47 -16.12 -2.51 -3.69
C ILE A 47 -17.29 -2.62 -2.70
N TYR A 48 -17.14 -2.06 -1.50
CA TYR A 48 -18.20 -2.03 -0.49
C TYR A 48 -19.49 -1.40 -1.04
N ASN A 49 -19.40 -0.21 -1.63
CA ASN A 49 -20.55 0.47 -2.21
C ASN A 49 -21.19 -0.36 -3.33
N THR A 50 -20.39 -0.99 -4.18
CA THR A 50 -20.89 -1.84 -5.25
C THR A 50 -21.60 -3.08 -4.70
N LEU A 51 -21.14 -3.65 -3.58
CA LEU A 51 -21.81 -4.78 -2.93
C LEU A 51 -23.19 -4.36 -2.39
N GLU A 52 -23.25 -3.24 -1.67
CA GLU A 52 -24.50 -2.70 -1.10
C GLU A 52 -25.52 -2.33 -2.20
N GLU A 53 -25.08 -1.67 -3.28
CA GLU A 53 -25.94 -1.31 -4.42
C GLU A 53 -26.60 -2.53 -5.09
N HIS A 54 -25.98 -3.70 -5.01
CA HIS A 54 -26.49 -4.95 -5.59
C HIS A 54 -27.21 -5.83 -4.55
N GLY A 55 -27.49 -5.30 -3.36
CA GLY A 55 -28.25 -5.98 -2.31
C GLY A 55 -27.47 -7.01 -1.52
N TYR A 56 -26.13 -6.99 -1.60
CA TYR A 56 -25.27 -7.82 -0.76
C TYR A 56 -24.89 -7.06 0.52
N ASN A 57 -24.71 -7.78 1.62
CA ASN A 57 -24.08 -7.21 2.81
C ASN A 57 -22.56 -7.09 2.57
N GLY A 58 -22.10 -5.86 2.33
CA GLY A 58 -20.73 -5.56 1.94
C GLY A 58 -19.70 -6.00 2.98
N ILE A 59 -19.98 -5.84 4.27
CA ILE A 59 -19.10 -6.27 5.36
C ILE A 59 -18.94 -7.80 5.32
N ASN A 60 -20.05 -8.53 5.30
CA ASN A 60 -20.02 -10.00 5.34
C ASN A 60 -19.31 -10.59 4.12
N GLN A 61 -19.51 -10.00 2.93
CA GLN A 61 -18.85 -10.43 1.70
C GLN A 61 -17.34 -10.18 1.74
N LEU A 62 -16.91 -9.01 2.23
CA LEU A 62 -15.49 -8.71 2.41
C LEU A 62 -14.84 -9.63 3.44
N VAL A 63 -15.51 -9.89 4.57
CA VAL A 63 -15.03 -10.84 5.58
C VAL A 63 -14.93 -12.25 4.99
N ALA A 64 -15.96 -12.72 4.27
CA ALA A 64 -15.95 -14.02 3.64
C ALA A 64 -14.78 -14.15 2.63
N TYR A 65 -14.54 -13.14 1.80
CA TYR A 65 -13.39 -13.09 0.89
C TYR A 65 -12.05 -13.12 1.65
N LEU A 66 -11.88 -12.31 2.70
CA LEU A 66 -10.64 -12.28 3.48
C LEU A 66 -10.36 -13.62 4.18
N LEU A 67 -11.38 -14.36 4.57
CA LEU A 67 -11.20 -15.67 5.21
C LEU A 67 -10.98 -16.81 4.20
N SER A 68 -11.68 -16.78 3.06
CA SER A 68 -11.71 -17.90 2.11
C SER A 68 -10.80 -17.73 0.89
N GLU A 69 -10.38 -16.49 0.58
CA GLU A 69 -9.70 -16.13 -0.66
C GLU A 69 -10.53 -16.38 -1.94
N ASP A 70 -11.83 -16.69 -1.80
CA ASP A 70 -12.69 -16.99 -2.94
C ASP A 70 -13.29 -15.69 -3.53
N PRO A 71 -12.93 -15.30 -4.77
CA PRO A 71 -13.46 -14.10 -5.40
C PRO A 71 -14.96 -14.17 -5.73
N THR A 72 -15.63 -15.32 -5.58
CA THR A 72 -17.08 -15.45 -5.81
C THR A 72 -17.92 -14.63 -4.82
N TYR A 73 -17.41 -14.37 -3.61
CA TYR A 73 -18.02 -13.46 -2.63
C TYR A 73 -18.03 -11.99 -3.09
N ILE A 74 -17.21 -11.65 -4.09
CA ILE A 74 -17.12 -10.30 -4.62
C ILE A 74 -17.80 -10.25 -5.99
N THR A 75 -18.67 -9.26 -6.17
CA THR A 75 -19.40 -9.05 -7.41
C THR A 75 -18.46 -8.70 -8.58
N SER A 76 -18.80 -9.14 -9.79
CA SER A 76 -18.07 -8.77 -11.01
C SER A 76 -18.43 -7.37 -11.52
N HIS A 77 -19.45 -6.72 -10.95
CA HIS A 77 -19.84 -5.36 -11.34
C HIS A 77 -18.75 -4.34 -11.03
N LYS A 78 -18.67 -3.29 -11.86
CA LYS A 78 -17.68 -2.19 -11.73
C LYS A 78 -16.22 -2.66 -11.55
N ASN A 79 -15.88 -3.82 -12.11
CA ASN A 79 -14.57 -4.47 -11.92
C ASN A 79 -14.20 -4.78 -10.46
N ALA A 80 -15.15 -4.77 -9.51
CA ALA A 80 -14.88 -4.96 -8.08
C ALA A 80 -14.08 -6.26 -7.81
N ARG A 81 -14.48 -7.38 -8.43
CA ARG A 81 -13.73 -8.64 -8.35
C ARG A 81 -12.30 -8.55 -8.87
N LYS A 82 -12.07 -7.87 -10.00
CA LYS A 82 -10.70 -7.72 -10.54
C LYS A 82 -9.85 -6.84 -9.62
N ASN A 83 -10.44 -5.75 -9.15
CA ASN A 83 -9.78 -4.78 -8.31
C ASN A 83 -9.33 -5.41 -6.98
N ILE A 84 -10.20 -6.16 -6.29
CA ILE A 84 -9.83 -6.80 -5.03
C ILE A 84 -8.75 -7.88 -5.18
N THR A 85 -8.80 -8.66 -6.27
CA THR A 85 -7.80 -9.71 -6.55
C THR A 85 -6.45 -9.16 -6.99
N SER A 86 -6.39 -7.87 -7.33
CA SER A 86 -5.12 -7.21 -7.72
C SER A 86 -4.24 -6.87 -6.52
N TYR A 87 -4.80 -6.88 -5.31
CA TYR A 87 -4.08 -6.65 -4.07
C TYR A 87 -3.74 -7.97 -3.39
N ASP A 88 -2.58 -8.01 -2.71
CA ASP A 88 -2.26 -9.11 -1.81
C ASP A 88 -3.22 -9.08 -0.60
N ARG A 89 -3.87 -10.20 -0.31
CA ARG A 89 -4.79 -10.33 0.82
C ARG A 89 -4.11 -9.97 2.15
N ASN A 90 -2.87 -10.40 2.36
CA ASN A 90 -2.13 -10.12 3.58
C ASN A 90 -1.86 -8.63 3.74
N GLU A 91 -1.63 -7.92 2.63
CA GLU A 91 -1.50 -6.47 2.64
C GLU A 91 -2.79 -5.80 3.10
N ILE A 92 -3.94 -6.22 2.55
CA ILE A 92 -5.25 -5.72 2.97
C ILE A 92 -5.46 -5.95 4.48
N LEU A 93 -5.17 -7.17 4.95
CA LEU A 93 -5.32 -7.53 6.36
C LEU A 93 -4.39 -6.73 7.27
N GLN A 94 -3.13 -6.55 6.85
CA GLN A 94 -2.15 -5.75 7.59
C GLN A 94 -2.63 -4.32 7.79
N VAL A 95 -3.21 -3.70 6.75
CA VAL A 95 -3.76 -2.34 6.84
C VAL A 95 -4.95 -2.27 7.79
N ILE A 96 -5.85 -3.25 7.76
CA ILE A 96 -7.01 -3.30 8.66
C ILE A 96 -6.55 -3.44 10.12
N VAL A 97 -5.61 -4.34 10.39
CA VAL A 97 -5.09 -4.58 11.75
C VAL A 97 -4.31 -3.37 12.26
N ASP A 98 -3.45 -2.77 11.42
CA ASP A 98 -2.69 -1.57 11.78
C ASP A 98 -3.64 -0.39 12.09
N TYR A 99 -4.69 -0.21 11.30
CA TYR A 99 -5.72 0.79 11.57
C TYR A 99 -6.46 0.50 12.89
N PHE A 100 -6.85 -0.75 13.15
CA PHE A 100 -7.56 -1.13 14.37
C PHE A 100 -6.71 -0.95 15.64
N ILE A 101 -5.39 -1.15 15.57
CA ILE A 101 -4.49 -0.96 16.73
C ILE A 101 -4.24 0.53 17.02
N ARG A 102 -4.27 1.38 15.98
CA ARG A 102 -3.93 2.81 16.08
C ARG A 102 -5.11 3.74 16.37
N ASN A 103 -6.34 3.26 16.26
CA ASN A 103 -7.57 4.02 16.54
C ASN A 103 -8.34 3.38 17.70
#